data_AF-A0AAW1JD54-F1
#
_entry.id   AF-A0AAW1JD54-F1
#
_cell.length_a   1.000
_cell.length_b   1.000
_cell.length_c   1.000
_cell.angle_alpha   90.00
_cell.angle_beta   90.00
_cell.angle_gamma   90.00
#
_symmetry.space_group_name_H-M   'P 1'
#
loop_
_entity.id
_entity.type
_entity.pdbx_description
1 polymer ?
#
loop_
_entity_poly.entity_id
_entity_poly.type
_entity_poly.pdbx_seq_one_letter_code
_entity_poly.pdbx_strand_id
1 'polypeptide(L)'
;MLLESENGETLAEIVRESMKMSKELYKTSIYAVVSDNASPMIKMGELLSHIIWHSTCSSHTANLLCKDVLDKNVIEQVTSILKEFKHTDHEKLLIQKGGKKVKLPCEVRWCSYRDSFLSSTENLKYMKVIAADENTKKIKENAISLLFNNNFVEQVKENIQLIDPICKLINLCQSSKFSIADAANLWLHLELPDNFENKFKGAIRKRKNMGLNIYALVAYYLHPDYDNNDLPREAKQQINRFFLKHLSSNGLEELDLFQNNFGIFEISRAKKIGNPILFWNLTEVECPNLAGLAIKLLKIQRKLVIQYCFGI
;
A
#
# COMPACT_ATOMS: atom_id res chain seq x y z
N MET A 1 -22.79 -0.62 27.49
CA MET A 1 -22.59 -0.27 26.08
C MET A 1 -22.01 -1.51 25.41
N LEU A 2 -22.90 -2.29 24.81
CA LEU A 2 -22.59 -3.62 24.27
C LEU A 2 -21.63 -3.46 23.09
N LEU A 3 -20.53 -4.20 23.12
CA LEU A 3 -19.70 -4.47 21.95
C LEU A 3 -20.56 -5.26 20.95
N GLU A 4 -21.38 -4.56 20.18
CA GLU A 4 -21.97 -5.15 18.98
C GLU A 4 -20.83 -5.59 18.07
N SER A 5 -20.89 -6.85 17.62
CA SER A 5 -19.93 -7.38 16.66
C SER A 5 -19.78 -6.40 15.50
N GLU A 6 -18.55 -5.99 15.20
CA GLU A 6 -18.23 -5.13 14.05
C GLU A 6 -18.57 -5.85 12.74
N ASN A 7 -19.84 -5.82 12.35
CA ASN A 7 -20.35 -6.36 11.09
C ASN A 7 -20.53 -5.21 10.07
N GLY A 8 -20.62 -5.55 8.79
CA GLY A 8 -20.65 -4.56 7.72
C GLY A 8 -21.83 -3.58 7.80
N GLU A 9 -22.96 -4.03 8.34
CA GLU A 9 -24.15 -3.21 8.56
C GLU A 9 -23.92 -2.13 9.63
N THR A 10 -23.38 -2.51 10.80
CA THR A 10 -23.05 -1.56 11.87
C THR A 10 -22.03 -0.53 11.36
N LEU A 11 -21.00 -0.96 10.63
CA LEU A 11 -20.02 -0.06 10.02
C LEU A 11 -20.67 0.89 9.01
N ALA A 12 -21.63 0.41 8.22
CA ALA A 12 -22.33 1.25 7.25
C ALA A 12 -23.16 2.34 7.94
N GLU A 13 -23.79 2.02 9.07
CA GLU A 13 -24.55 3.00 9.86
C GLU A 13 -23.64 4.06 10.46
N ILE A 14 -22.50 3.67 11.04
CA ILE A 14 -21.50 4.60 11.55
C ILE A 14 -21.05 5.59 10.47
N VAL A 15 -20.83 5.13 9.24
CA VAL A 15 -20.48 6.01 8.12
C VAL A 15 -21.62 6.96 7.78
N ARG A 16 -22.88 6.49 7.71
CA ARG A 16 -24.05 7.36 7.44
C ARG A 16 -24.22 8.45 8.50
N GLU A 17 -24.13 8.07 9.77
CA GLU A 17 -24.18 9.03 10.88
C GLU A 17 -23.04 10.04 10.79
N SER A 18 -21.82 9.58 10.51
CA SER A 18 -20.66 10.47 10.32
C SER A 18 -20.84 11.44 9.16
N MET A 19 -21.44 11.00 8.04
CA MET A 19 -21.78 11.86 6.91
C MET A 19 -22.81 12.94 7.30
N LYS A 20 -23.86 12.54 8.04
CA LYS A 20 -24.88 13.47 8.55
C LYS A 20 -24.28 14.50 9.50
N MET A 21 -23.52 14.05 10.50
CA MET A 21 -22.84 14.92 11.47
C MET A 21 -21.90 15.91 10.77
N SER A 22 -21.11 15.45 9.81
CA SER A 22 -20.19 16.32 9.06
C SER A 22 -20.90 17.43 8.30
N LYS A 23 -22.07 17.12 7.73
CA LYS A 23 -22.90 18.10 7.02
C LYS A 23 -23.57 19.07 7.98
N GLU A 24 -24.06 18.60 9.12
CA GLU A 24 -24.78 19.45 10.09
C GLU A 24 -23.83 20.40 10.82
N LEU A 25 -22.74 19.86 11.37
CA LEU A 25 -21.79 20.58 12.24
C LEU A 25 -20.77 21.41 11.45
N TYR A 26 -20.22 20.86 10.36
CA TYR A 26 -19.10 21.46 9.64
C TYR A 26 -19.43 21.92 8.22
N LYS A 27 -20.71 21.82 7.81
CA LYS A 27 -21.17 22.13 6.44
C LYS A 27 -20.33 21.44 5.36
N THR A 28 -19.80 20.25 5.68
CA THR A 28 -18.88 19.50 4.83
C THR A 28 -19.55 18.22 4.33
N SER A 29 -19.33 17.88 3.06
CA SER A 29 -19.84 16.64 2.46
C SER A 29 -18.71 15.63 2.29
N ILE A 30 -18.89 14.45 2.88
CA ILE A 30 -18.00 13.31 2.65
C ILE A 30 -18.42 12.65 1.33
N TYR A 31 -17.47 12.45 0.42
CA TYR A 31 -17.73 11.84 -0.90
C TYR A 31 -16.98 10.52 -1.11
N ALA A 32 -16.02 10.19 -0.23
CA ALA A 32 -15.27 8.94 -0.29
C ALA A 32 -14.89 8.44 1.11
N VAL A 33 -14.81 7.11 1.25
CA VAL A 33 -14.32 6.41 2.43
C VAL A 33 -13.23 5.42 2.02
N VAL A 34 -12.18 5.34 2.83
CA VAL A 34 -11.00 4.50 2.58
C VAL A 34 -10.84 3.56 3.75
N SER A 35 -10.95 2.25 3.50
CA SER A 35 -10.87 1.22 4.54
C SER A 35 -9.74 0.23 4.29
N ASP A 36 -9.53 -0.71 5.22
CA ASP A 36 -8.76 -1.93 4.91
C ASP A 36 -9.59 -2.89 4.03
N ASN A 37 -9.06 -4.08 3.81
CA ASN A 37 -9.67 -5.13 2.99
C ASN A 37 -10.40 -6.19 3.85
N ALA A 38 -10.70 -5.93 5.13
CA ALA A 38 -11.44 -6.87 5.95
C ALA A 38 -12.87 -7.06 5.42
N SER A 39 -13.41 -8.28 5.52
CA SER A 39 -14.73 -8.61 4.98
C SER A 39 -15.86 -7.65 5.43
N PRO A 40 -15.93 -7.23 6.72
CA PRO A 40 -16.93 -6.24 7.15
C PRO A 40 -16.79 -4.89 6.45
N MET A 41 -15.55 -4.45 6.18
CA MET A 41 -15.28 -3.18 5.50
C MET A 41 -15.65 -3.23 4.02
N ILE A 42 -15.41 -4.36 3.35
CA ILE A 42 -15.87 -4.57 1.97
C ILE A 42 -17.39 -4.54 1.91
N LYS A 43 -18.07 -5.27 2.81
CA LYS A 43 -19.53 -5.30 2.91
C LYS A 43 -20.11 -3.90 3.17
N MET A 44 -19.51 -3.13 4.08
CA MET A 44 -19.86 -1.73 4.32
C MET A 44 -19.78 -0.90 3.02
N GLY A 45 -18.69 -1.04 2.28
CA GLY A 45 -18.50 -0.36 1.00
C GLY A 45 -19.55 -0.71 -0.05
N GLU A 46 -19.91 -1.99 -0.16
CA GLU A 46 -20.98 -2.45 -1.06
C GLU A 46 -22.34 -1.86 -0.68
N LEU A 47 -22.70 -1.90 0.60
CA LEU A 47 -23.94 -1.34 1.14
C LEU A 47 -24.06 0.17 0.91
N LEU A 48 -22.95 0.88 0.86
CA LEU A 48 -22.90 2.33 0.68
C LEU A 48 -22.51 2.78 -0.74
N SER A 49 -22.31 1.85 -1.67
CA SER A 49 -21.80 2.11 -3.03
C SER A 49 -22.65 3.08 -3.86
N HIS A 50 -23.92 3.27 -3.49
CA HIS A 50 -24.85 4.21 -4.13
C HIS A 50 -24.79 5.62 -3.53
N ILE A 51 -24.11 5.80 -2.40
CA ILE A 51 -24.04 7.07 -1.64
C ILE A 51 -22.63 7.63 -1.63
N ILE A 52 -21.62 6.78 -1.45
CA ILE A 52 -20.23 7.18 -1.23
C ILE A 52 -19.28 6.29 -2.02
N TRP A 53 -18.16 6.87 -2.47
CA TRP A 53 -17.10 6.10 -3.08
C TRP A 53 -16.30 5.34 -2.03
N HIS A 54 -16.19 4.02 -2.19
CA HIS A 54 -15.40 3.19 -1.29
C HIS A 54 -14.12 2.70 -1.97
N SER A 55 -12.97 3.08 -1.42
CA SER A 55 -11.67 2.60 -1.87
C SER A 55 -11.01 1.78 -0.77
N THR A 56 -10.25 0.76 -1.15
CA THR A 56 -9.42 0.02 -0.21
C THR A 56 -8.02 0.65 -0.10
N CYS A 57 -7.41 0.49 1.06
CA CYS A 57 -6.10 1.03 1.39
C CYS A 57 -5.00 0.33 0.56
N SER A 58 -4.31 1.10 -0.28
CA SER A 58 -3.29 0.57 -1.20
C SER A 58 -2.10 -0.06 -0.47
N SER A 59 -1.65 0.55 0.64
CA SER A 59 -0.58 -0.03 1.45
C SER A 59 -1.03 -1.35 2.07
N HIS A 60 -2.27 -1.45 2.57
CA HIS A 60 -2.84 -2.69 3.11
C HIS A 60 -2.91 -3.79 2.08
N THR A 61 -3.38 -3.48 0.87
CA THR A 61 -3.37 -4.44 -0.24
C THR A 61 -1.94 -4.94 -0.56
N ALA A 62 -0.94 -4.06 -0.51
CA ALA A 62 0.46 -4.45 -0.75
C ALA A 62 1.03 -5.31 0.39
N ASN A 63 0.65 -5.08 1.64
CA ASN A 63 1.04 -5.95 2.75
C ASN A 63 0.36 -7.32 2.69
N LEU A 64 -0.87 -7.39 2.20
CA LEU A 64 -1.51 -8.67 1.91
C LEU A 64 -0.77 -9.41 0.78
N LEU A 65 -0.30 -8.71 -0.25
CA LEU A 65 0.58 -9.32 -1.26
C LEU A 65 1.87 -9.85 -0.64
N CYS A 66 2.52 -9.09 0.25
CA CYS A 66 3.69 -9.54 0.98
C CYS A 66 3.43 -10.86 1.72
N LYS A 67 2.30 -10.97 2.43
CA LYS A 67 1.89 -12.21 3.10
C LYS A 67 1.61 -13.37 2.15
N ASP A 68 1.07 -13.09 0.95
CA ASP A 68 0.76 -14.13 -0.04
C ASP A 68 2.01 -14.73 -0.69
N VAL A 69 3.12 -13.99 -0.77
CA VAL A 69 4.36 -14.43 -1.45
C VAL A 69 5.43 -14.96 -0.49
N LEU A 70 5.29 -14.71 0.81
CA LEU A 70 6.26 -15.14 1.83
C LEU A 70 6.15 -16.64 2.13
N ASP A 71 7.30 -17.29 2.27
CA ASP A 71 7.39 -18.68 2.72
C ASP A 71 7.31 -18.77 4.25
N LYS A 72 6.26 -19.44 4.75
CA LYS A 72 6.04 -19.64 6.19
C LYS A 72 7.18 -20.40 6.87
N ASN A 73 7.77 -21.39 6.20
CA ASN A 73 8.87 -22.17 6.77
C ASN A 73 10.12 -21.28 6.95
N VAL A 74 10.44 -20.44 5.95
CA VAL A 74 11.56 -19.50 6.05
C VAL A 74 11.30 -18.48 7.18
N ILE A 75 10.07 -17.97 7.30
CA ILE A 75 9.69 -17.07 8.41
C ILE A 75 9.93 -17.74 9.76
N GLU A 76 9.45 -18.97 9.95
CA GLU A 76 9.57 -19.70 11.22
C GLU A 76 11.04 -19.96 11.57
N GLN A 77 11.84 -20.39 10.58
CA GLN A 77 13.27 -20.62 10.75
C GLN A 77 14.02 -19.34 11.13
N VAL A 78 13.83 -18.23 10.40
CA VAL A 78 14.46 -16.94 10.75
C VAL A 78 13.99 -16.47 12.13
N THR A 79 12.69 -16.56 12.42
CA THR A 79 12.14 -16.16 13.72
C THR A 79 12.74 -16.98 14.85
N SER A 80 12.98 -18.28 14.65
CA SER A 80 13.59 -19.15 15.65
C SER A 80 15.00 -18.68 16.00
N ILE A 81 15.84 -18.39 14.99
CA ILE A 81 17.20 -17.86 15.17
C ILE A 81 17.12 -16.53 15.93
N LEU A 82 16.33 -15.59 15.42
CA LEU A 82 16.27 -14.25 16.01
C LEU A 82 15.77 -14.26 17.45
N LYS A 83 14.85 -15.16 17.83
CA LYS A 83 14.40 -15.31 19.22
C LYS A 83 15.55 -15.74 20.14
N GLU A 84 16.41 -16.66 19.72
CA GLU A 84 17.57 -17.09 20.51
C GLU A 84 18.54 -15.92 20.78
N PHE A 85 18.73 -15.04 19.79
CA PHE A 85 19.60 -13.86 19.94
C PHE A 85 18.91 -12.63 20.52
N LYS A 86 17.57 -12.65 20.69
CA LYS A 86 16.83 -11.55 21.31
C LYS A 86 16.92 -11.57 22.84
N HIS A 87 17.33 -12.70 23.43
CA HIS A 87 17.56 -12.81 24.86
C HIS A 87 18.64 -11.82 25.33
N THR A 88 18.45 -11.26 26.53
CA THR A 88 19.25 -10.14 27.06
C THR A 88 20.76 -10.36 26.98
N ASP A 89 21.25 -11.56 27.28
CA ASP A 89 22.69 -11.85 27.29
C ASP A 89 23.25 -11.99 25.87
N HIS A 90 22.52 -12.67 24.98
CA HIS A 90 22.95 -12.87 23.60
C HIS A 90 22.86 -11.58 22.78
N GLU A 91 21.83 -10.75 22.99
CA GLU A 91 21.70 -9.47 22.29
C GLU A 91 22.80 -8.49 22.72
N LYS A 92 23.16 -8.48 24.01
CA LYS A 92 24.30 -7.68 24.51
C LYS A 92 25.61 -8.14 23.88
N LEU A 93 25.88 -9.45 23.87
CA LEU A 93 27.09 -10.01 23.28
C LEU A 93 27.17 -9.76 21.77
N LEU A 94 26.03 -9.87 21.07
CA LEU A 94 25.90 -9.56 19.65
C LEU A 94 26.31 -8.12 19.36
N ILE A 95 25.81 -7.17 20.15
CA ILE A 95 26.16 -5.74 20.01
C ILE A 95 27.63 -5.50 20.36
N GLN A 96 28.16 -6.12 21.42
CA GLN A 96 29.57 -6.00 21.80
C GLN A 96 30.53 -6.49 20.70
N LYS A 97 30.15 -7.54 19.97
CA LYS A 97 30.93 -8.03 18.83
C LYS A 97 30.76 -7.18 17.56
N GLY A 98 29.92 -6.13 17.58
CA GLY A 98 29.72 -5.19 16.46
C GLY A 98 28.42 -5.39 15.68
N GLY A 99 27.53 -6.27 16.14
CA GLY A 99 26.19 -6.46 15.57
C GLY A 99 25.20 -5.35 15.97
N LYS A 100 23.98 -5.46 15.47
CA LYS A 100 22.86 -4.55 15.75
C LYS A 100 21.77 -5.26 16.55
N LYS A 101 20.91 -4.47 17.21
CA LYS A 101 19.70 -4.96 17.89
C LYS A 101 18.86 -5.81 16.96
N VAL A 102 18.38 -6.94 17.48
CA VAL A 102 17.58 -7.90 16.74
C VAL A 102 16.15 -7.38 16.56
N LYS A 103 15.64 -7.50 15.33
CA LYS A 103 14.26 -7.16 14.97
C LYS A 103 13.47 -8.43 14.69
N LEU A 104 12.46 -8.71 15.52
CA LEU A 104 11.54 -9.82 15.29
C LEU A 104 10.42 -9.40 14.32
N PRO A 105 9.90 -10.35 13.51
CA PRO A 105 8.72 -10.09 12.68
C PRO A 105 7.51 -9.81 13.57
N CYS A 106 6.60 -8.98 13.07
CA CYS A 106 5.42 -8.53 13.79
C CYS A 106 4.26 -8.37 12.81
N GLU A 107 3.19 -9.16 12.98
CA GLU A 107 2.12 -9.26 11.98
C GLU A 107 1.37 -7.95 11.71
N VAL A 108 1.32 -7.08 12.72
CA VAL A 108 0.60 -5.80 12.68
C VAL A 108 1.46 -4.64 12.15
N ARG A 109 2.78 -4.81 12.09
CA ARG A 109 3.72 -3.77 11.63
C ARG A 109 4.11 -3.99 10.18
N TRP A 110 3.98 -2.94 9.37
CA TRP A 110 4.40 -2.91 7.97
C TRP A 110 5.86 -3.30 7.80
N CYS A 111 6.15 -4.06 6.75
CA CYS A 111 7.51 -4.43 6.33
C CYS A 111 8.30 -5.22 7.40
N SER A 112 7.66 -5.71 8.47
CA SER A 112 8.34 -6.35 9.61
C SER A 112 9.07 -7.64 9.24
N TYR A 113 8.52 -8.44 8.31
CA TYR A 113 9.17 -9.65 7.81
C TYR A 113 10.48 -9.34 7.10
N ARG A 114 10.49 -8.37 6.17
CA ARG A 114 11.71 -7.88 5.52
C ARG A 114 12.73 -7.37 6.53
N ASP A 115 12.29 -6.54 7.47
CA ASP A 115 13.18 -5.98 8.48
C ASP A 115 13.80 -7.06 9.37
N SER A 116 13.07 -8.16 9.63
CA SER A 116 13.59 -9.31 10.36
C SER A 116 14.59 -10.13 9.54
N PHE A 117 14.34 -10.33 8.24
CA PHE A 117 15.29 -11.01 7.35
C PHE A 117 16.58 -10.20 7.18
N LEU A 118 16.47 -8.89 7.01
CA LEU A 118 17.62 -7.98 7.02
C LEU A 118 18.36 -8.02 8.35
N SER A 119 17.63 -8.02 9.48
CA SER A 119 18.25 -8.14 10.81
C SER A 119 19.02 -9.45 10.99
N SER A 120 18.53 -10.56 10.42
CA SER A 120 19.21 -11.85 10.44
C SER A 120 20.48 -11.84 9.59
N THR A 121 20.40 -11.32 8.36
CA THR A 121 21.54 -11.27 7.43
C THR A 121 22.64 -10.31 7.87
N GLU A 122 22.28 -9.10 8.33
CA GLU A 122 23.23 -8.11 8.84
C GLU A 122 24.01 -8.61 10.07
N ASN A 123 23.35 -9.39 10.93
CA ASN A 123 23.94 -9.93 12.14
C ASN A 123 24.59 -11.32 11.97
N LEU A 124 24.43 -11.96 10.81
CA LEU A 124 24.78 -13.36 10.57
C LEU A 124 26.22 -13.70 11.00
N LYS A 125 27.20 -12.88 10.60
CA LYS A 125 28.61 -13.14 10.91
C LYS A 125 28.88 -13.16 12.42
N TYR A 126 28.22 -12.28 13.17
CA TYR A 126 28.37 -12.19 14.62
C TYR A 126 27.61 -13.31 15.33
N MET A 127 26.42 -13.65 14.84
CA MET A 127 25.64 -14.79 15.33
C MET A 127 26.41 -16.11 15.18
N LYS A 128 27.11 -16.32 14.05
CA LYS A 128 27.99 -17.48 13.84
C LYS A 128 29.15 -17.54 14.85
N VAL A 129 29.81 -16.42 15.10
CA VAL A 129 30.92 -16.35 16.08
C VAL A 129 30.44 -16.69 17.49
N ILE A 130 29.26 -16.19 17.87
CA ILE A 130 28.67 -16.50 19.19
C ILE A 130 28.27 -17.98 19.25
N ALA A 131 27.63 -18.50 18.21
CA ALA A 131 27.20 -19.90 18.15
C ALA A 131 28.35 -20.91 18.17
N ALA A 132 29.55 -20.52 17.72
CA ALA A 132 30.75 -21.36 17.74
C ALA A 132 31.56 -21.25 19.04
N ASP A 133 31.23 -20.32 19.94
CA ASP A 133 31.96 -20.09 21.18
C ASP A 133 31.40 -20.98 22.30
N GLU A 134 32.18 -21.99 22.69
CA GLU A 134 31.83 -22.96 23.73
C GLU A 134 31.60 -22.33 25.12
N ASN A 135 32.09 -21.11 25.34
CA ASN A 135 31.92 -20.39 26.61
C ASN A 135 30.60 -19.59 26.68
N THR A 136 29.85 -19.51 25.58
CA THR A 136 28.57 -18.80 25.55
C THR A 136 27.42 -19.68 26.05
N LYS A 137 26.37 -19.06 26.60
CA LYS A 137 25.15 -19.78 27.00
C LYS A 137 24.64 -20.60 25.82
N LYS A 138 24.26 -21.85 26.09
CA LYS A 138 23.93 -22.84 25.06
C LYS A 138 22.81 -22.34 24.15
N ILE A 139 23.15 -22.00 22.90
CA ILE A 139 22.19 -21.76 21.82
C ILE A 139 21.64 -23.12 21.36
N LYS A 140 20.35 -23.17 21.00
CA LYS A 140 19.73 -24.41 20.51
C LYS A 140 20.41 -24.92 19.23
N GLU A 141 20.65 -26.23 19.17
CA GLU A 141 21.33 -26.90 18.06
C GLU A 141 20.66 -26.65 16.71
N ASN A 142 19.32 -26.55 16.66
CA ASN A 142 18.59 -26.21 15.44
C ASN A 142 18.91 -24.77 14.94
N ALA A 143 19.06 -23.80 15.84
CA ALA A 143 19.45 -22.46 15.43
C ALA A 143 20.90 -22.43 14.91
N ILE A 144 21.79 -23.22 15.52
CA ILE A 144 23.18 -23.38 15.06
C ILE A 144 23.20 -24.01 13.66
N SER A 145 22.49 -25.11 13.45
CA SER A 145 22.48 -25.80 12.15
C SER A 145 21.98 -24.89 11.02
N LEU A 146 20.96 -24.06 11.27
CA LEU A 146 20.48 -23.08 10.31
C LEU A 146 21.48 -21.94 10.05
N LEU A 147 22.16 -21.42 11.07
CA LEU A 147 23.16 -20.36 10.91
C LEU A 147 24.29 -20.77 9.96
N PHE A 148 24.73 -22.03 10.04
CA PHE A 148 25.81 -22.57 9.21
C PHE A 148 25.32 -23.22 7.90
N ASN A 149 24.01 -23.23 7.64
CA ASN A 149 23.43 -23.73 6.40
C ASN A 149 23.47 -22.64 5.31
N ASN A 150 24.39 -22.76 4.36
CA ASN A 150 24.54 -21.80 3.25
C ASN A 150 23.29 -21.72 2.35
N ASN A 151 22.60 -22.84 2.13
CA ASN A 151 21.37 -22.85 1.34
C ASN A 151 20.26 -22.03 2.03
N PHE A 152 20.11 -22.19 3.35
CA PHE A 152 19.17 -21.38 4.12
C PHE A 152 19.52 -19.88 4.06
N VAL A 153 20.79 -19.52 4.23
CA VAL A 153 21.23 -18.12 4.14
C VAL A 153 20.89 -17.51 2.78
N GLU A 154 21.08 -18.27 1.70
CA GLU A 154 20.74 -17.78 0.35
C GLU A 154 19.22 -17.64 0.17
N GLN A 155 18.44 -18.60 0.65
CA GLN A 155 16.97 -18.50 0.66
C GLN A 155 16.47 -17.25 1.39
N VAL A 156 17.10 -16.85 2.50
CA VAL A 156 16.73 -15.61 3.22
C VAL A 156 17.02 -14.38 2.36
N LYS A 157 18.15 -14.33 1.64
CA LYS A 157 18.49 -13.22 0.73
C LYS A 157 17.54 -13.14 -0.46
N GLU A 158 17.22 -14.28 -1.07
CA GLU A 158 16.24 -14.35 -2.16
C GLU A 158 14.87 -13.82 -1.70
N ASN A 159 14.44 -14.20 -0.49
CA ASN A 159 13.20 -13.68 0.09
C ASN A 159 13.24 -12.17 0.34
N ILE A 160 14.39 -11.60 0.73
CA ILE A 160 14.57 -10.15 0.83
C ILE A 160 14.39 -9.50 -0.54
N GLN A 161 15.06 -10.01 -1.57
CA GLN A 161 14.93 -9.48 -2.94
C GLN A 161 13.50 -9.53 -3.46
N LEU A 162 12.76 -10.60 -3.13
CA LEU A 162 11.35 -10.77 -3.48
C LEU A 162 10.45 -9.70 -2.84
N ILE A 163 10.61 -9.44 -1.53
CA ILE A 163 9.68 -8.58 -0.78
C ILE A 163 10.09 -7.10 -0.76
N ASP A 164 11.32 -6.78 -1.14
CA ASP A 164 11.83 -5.40 -1.17
C ASP A 164 11.01 -4.46 -2.05
N PRO A 165 10.67 -4.82 -3.31
CA PRO A 165 9.79 -4.00 -4.16
C PRO A 165 8.42 -3.76 -3.52
N ILE A 166 7.85 -4.77 -2.87
CA ILE A 166 6.56 -4.69 -2.19
C ILE A 166 6.65 -3.76 -0.98
N CYS A 167 7.72 -3.85 -0.19
CA CYS A 167 7.94 -2.97 0.95
C CYS A 167 8.17 -1.51 0.52
N LYS A 168 8.85 -1.30 -0.61
CA LYS A 168 8.98 0.04 -1.23
C LYS A 168 7.61 0.59 -1.61
N LEU A 169 6.76 -0.20 -2.27
CA LEU A 169 5.38 0.16 -2.58
C LEU A 169 4.59 0.52 -1.31
N ILE A 170 4.66 -0.29 -0.24
CA ILE A 170 3.98 -0.01 1.03
C ILE A 170 4.41 1.36 1.60
N ASN A 171 5.71 1.59 1.73
CA ASN A 171 6.25 2.81 2.32
C ASN A 171 5.90 4.04 1.47
N LEU A 172 6.03 3.92 0.15
CA LEU A 172 5.65 4.98 -0.78
C LEU A 172 4.15 5.26 -0.70
N CYS A 173 3.29 4.24 -0.54
CA CYS A 173 1.85 4.36 -0.30
C CYS A 173 1.48 5.02 1.05
N GLN A 174 2.38 5.05 2.03
CA GLN A 174 2.12 5.64 3.36
C GLN A 174 2.52 7.12 3.48
N SER A 175 3.40 7.60 2.60
CA SER A 175 3.83 9.00 2.56
C SER A 175 2.66 10.00 2.49
N SER A 176 2.81 11.21 3.01
CA SER A 176 1.79 12.27 2.81
C SER A 176 1.91 12.95 1.45
N LYS A 177 3.02 12.76 0.74
CA LYS A 177 3.36 13.49 -0.50
C LYS A 177 2.76 12.91 -1.77
N PHE A 178 2.18 11.72 -1.69
CA PHE A 178 1.71 11.00 -2.86
C PHE A 178 0.18 10.86 -2.76
N SER A 179 -0.47 10.86 -3.91
CA SER A 179 -1.90 10.74 -4.15
C SER A 179 -2.32 9.29 -4.40
N ILE A 180 -3.63 9.07 -4.56
CA ILE A 180 -4.17 7.78 -5.01
C ILE A 180 -3.75 7.46 -6.46
N ALA A 181 -3.53 8.46 -7.31
CA ALA A 181 -2.99 8.29 -8.66
C ALA A 181 -1.57 7.71 -8.61
N ASP A 182 -0.75 8.21 -7.69
CA ASP A 182 0.63 7.71 -7.53
C ASP A 182 0.64 6.29 -7.00
N ALA A 183 -0.32 5.93 -6.13
CA ALA A 183 -0.47 4.55 -5.69
C ALA A 183 -0.82 3.63 -6.87
N ALA A 184 -1.73 4.05 -7.76
CA ALA A 184 -2.03 3.30 -8.98
C ALA A 184 -0.80 3.17 -9.89
N ASN A 185 -0.04 4.25 -10.08
CA ASN A 185 1.20 4.23 -10.85
C ASN A 185 2.19 3.20 -10.29
N LEU A 186 2.40 3.19 -8.97
CA LEU A 186 3.29 2.22 -8.31
C LEU A 186 2.79 0.77 -8.43
N TRP A 187 1.47 0.55 -8.45
CA TRP A 187 0.88 -0.79 -8.64
C TRP A 187 1.00 -1.31 -10.07
N LEU A 188 0.80 -0.44 -11.07
CA LEU A 188 0.98 -0.78 -12.48
C LEU A 188 2.42 -1.25 -12.72
N HIS A 189 3.38 -0.45 -12.25
CA HIS A 189 4.83 -0.66 -12.39
C HIS A 189 5.45 -1.54 -11.29
N LEU A 190 4.63 -2.24 -10.49
CA LEU A 190 5.17 -3.21 -9.54
C LEU A 190 5.67 -4.44 -10.31
N GLU A 191 6.99 -4.59 -10.32
CA GLU A 191 7.71 -5.74 -10.86
C GLU A 191 8.37 -6.51 -9.70
N LEU A 192 8.26 -7.84 -9.74
CA LEU A 192 8.99 -8.74 -8.85
C LEU A 192 10.08 -9.43 -9.66
N PRO A 193 11.14 -9.95 -9.02
CA PRO A 193 12.18 -10.67 -9.76
C PRO A 193 11.61 -11.85 -10.59
N ASP A 194 12.11 -12.03 -11.81
CA ASP A 194 11.57 -12.95 -12.83
C ASP A 194 11.35 -14.39 -12.34
N ASN A 195 12.26 -14.86 -11.49
CA ASN A 195 12.20 -16.20 -10.89
C ASN A 195 10.97 -16.40 -9.98
N PHE A 196 10.38 -15.32 -9.47
CA PHE A 196 9.21 -15.35 -8.59
C PHE A 196 7.92 -14.90 -9.26
N GLU A 197 7.99 -14.07 -10.31
CA GLU A 197 6.80 -13.52 -10.96
C GLU A 197 5.88 -14.63 -11.47
N ASN A 198 6.44 -15.65 -12.14
CA ASN A 198 5.66 -16.77 -12.65
C ASN A 198 5.02 -17.60 -11.52
N LYS A 199 5.74 -17.80 -10.41
CA LYS A 199 5.27 -18.56 -9.25
C LYS A 199 4.08 -17.87 -8.56
N PHE A 200 4.12 -16.54 -8.46
CA PHE A 200 3.13 -15.77 -7.72
C PHE A 200 2.16 -14.96 -8.59
N LYS A 201 2.16 -15.18 -9.91
CA LYS A 201 1.32 -14.45 -10.90
C LYS A 201 -0.14 -14.32 -10.49
N GLY A 202 -0.72 -15.39 -9.93
CA GLY A 202 -2.10 -15.39 -9.44
C GLY A 202 -2.34 -14.43 -8.27
N ALA A 203 -1.44 -14.46 -7.27
CA ALA A 203 -1.49 -13.56 -6.11
C ALA A 203 -1.26 -12.11 -6.53
N ILE A 204 -0.23 -11.85 -7.36
CA ILE A 204 0.07 -10.52 -7.89
C ILE A 204 -1.13 -9.96 -8.63
N ARG A 205 -1.70 -10.71 -9.58
CA ARG A 205 -2.89 -10.28 -10.35
C ARG A 205 -4.07 -9.96 -9.43
N LYS A 206 -4.36 -10.84 -8.46
CA LYS A 206 -5.44 -10.63 -7.49
C LYS A 206 -5.25 -9.32 -6.72
N ARG A 207 -4.04 -9.07 -6.21
CA ARG A 207 -3.74 -7.87 -5.41
C ARG A 207 -3.63 -6.61 -6.24
N LYS A 208 -3.09 -6.67 -7.47
CA LYS A 208 -3.12 -5.58 -8.45
C LYS A 208 -4.56 -5.15 -8.73
N ASN A 209 -5.48 -6.07 -8.98
CA ASN A 209 -6.89 -5.75 -9.19
C ASN A 209 -7.56 -5.07 -7.98
N MET A 210 -7.14 -5.41 -6.75
CA MET A 210 -7.64 -4.76 -5.53
C MET A 210 -7.07 -3.35 -5.35
N GLY A 211 -5.77 -3.17 -5.62
CA GLY A 211 -5.09 -1.87 -5.50
C GLY A 211 -5.46 -0.90 -6.61
N LEU A 212 -5.69 -1.40 -7.82
CA LEU A 212 -6.12 -0.67 -9.00
C LEU A 212 -7.65 -0.65 -9.12
N ASN A 213 -8.32 -0.19 -8.08
CA ASN A 213 -9.77 0.03 -8.14
C ASN A 213 -10.11 1.18 -9.09
N ILE A 214 -11.41 1.31 -9.43
CA ILE A 214 -11.85 2.29 -10.43
C ILE A 214 -11.46 3.73 -10.07
N TYR A 215 -11.51 4.12 -8.79
CA TYR A 215 -11.14 5.47 -8.36
C TYR A 215 -9.65 5.74 -8.55
N ALA A 216 -8.81 4.75 -8.23
CA ALA A 216 -7.37 4.84 -8.43
C ALA A 216 -7.00 4.89 -9.92
N LEU A 217 -7.66 4.09 -10.74
CA LEU A 217 -7.48 4.07 -12.20
C LEU A 217 -7.89 5.40 -12.85
N VAL A 218 -9.03 5.97 -12.45
CA VAL A 218 -9.48 7.26 -12.99
C VAL A 218 -8.60 8.41 -12.48
N ALA A 219 -8.15 8.37 -11.23
CA ALA A 219 -7.21 9.35 -10.70
C ALA A 219 -5.86 9.30 -11.44
N TYR A 220 -5.35 8.10 -11.74
CA TYR A 220 -4.18 7.90 -12.60
C TYR A 220 -4.42 8.48 -13.99
N TYR A 221 -5.58 8.19 -14.58
CA TYR A 221 -5.92 8.64 -15.92
C TYR A 221 -5.93 10.16 -16.07
N LEU A 222 -6.43 10.84 -15.04
CA LEU A 222 -6.52 12.30 -14.94
C LEU A 222 -5.25 12.93 -14.38
N HIS A 223 -4.18 12.16 -14.15
CA HIS A 223 -2.92 12.73 -13.72
C HIS A 223 -2.22 13.41 -14.92
N PRO A 224 -1.78 14.67 -14.81
CA PRO A 224 -1.17 15.39 -15.94
C PRO A 224 0.13 14.73 -16.42
N ASP A 225 0.90 14.11 -15.51
CA ASP A 225 2.22 13.57 -15.85
C ASP A 225 2.25 12.08 -16.19
N TYR A 226 1.13 11.35 -16.09
CA TYR A 226 1.12 9.89 -16.31
C TYR A 226 0.68 9.52 -17.72
N ASP A 227 1.31 8.46 -18.26
CA ASP A 227 1.01 7.97 -19.59
C ASP A 227 -0.14 6.95 -19.54
N ASN A 228 -1.26 7.34 -20.15
CA ASN A 228 -2.42 6.48 -20.26
C ASN A 228 -2.20 5.25 -21.17
N ASN A 229 -1.06 5.13 -21.87
CA ASN A 229 -0.67 3.92 -22.59
C ASN A 229 -0.33 2.74 -21.67
N ASP A 230 0.10 3.01 -20.43
CA ASP A 230 0.43 1.97 -19.44
C ASP A 230 -0.82 1.23 -18.94
N LEU A 231 -2.01 1.80 -19.17
CA LEU A 231 -3.27 1.22 -18.73
C LEU A 231 -3.70 0.05 -19.63
N PRO A 232 -4.01 -1.13 -19.05
CA PRO A 232 -4.61 -2.24 -19.79
C PRO A 232 -5.93 -1.86 -20.45
N ARG A 233 -6.26 -2.54 -21.55
CA ARG A 233 -7.51 -2.28 -22.30
C ARG A 233 -8.75 -2.41 -21.41
N GLU A 234 -8.78 -3.39 -20.53
CA GLU A 234 -9.89 -3.61 -19.59
C GLU A 234 -10.04 -2.43 -18.62
N ALA A 235 -8.93 -1.87 -18.13
CA ALA A 235 -8.94 -0.69 -17.27
C ALA A 235 -9.49 0.53 -18.01
N LYS A 236 -9.05 0.77 -19.26
CA LYS A 236 -9.57 1.86 -20.11
C LYS A 236 -11.08 1.75 -20.31
N GLN A 237 -11.61 0.54 -20.52
CA GLN A 237 -13.06 0.33 -20.65
C GLN A 237 -13.82 0.67 -19.35
N GLN A 238 -13.27 0.29 -18.19
CA GLN A 238 -13.89 0.61 -16.91
C GLN A 238 -13.87 2.12 -16.64
N ILE A 239 -12.76 2.79 -16.94
CA ILE A 239 -12.59 4.24 -16.84
C ILE A 239 -13.62 4.97 -17.70
N ASN A 240 -13.79 4.57 -18.96
CA ASN A 240 -14.79 5.16 -19.85
C ASN A 240 -16.21 5.01 -19.31
N ARG A 241 -16.58 3.83 -18.79
CA ARG A 241 -17.89 3.62 -18.14
C ARG A 241 -18.06 4.52 -16.91
N PHE A 242 -17.00 4.74 -16.14
CA PHE A 242 -17.03 5.63 -14.99
C PHE A 242 -17.30 7.07 -15.43
N PHE A 243 -16.62 7.56 -16.48
CA PHE A 243 -16.84 8.90 -17.02
C PHE A 243 -18.27 9.09 -17.53
N LEU A 244 -18.78 8.15 -18.34
CA LEU A 244 -20.15 8.20 -18.84
C LEU A 244 -21.21 8.24 -17.73
N LYS A 245 -20.89 7.68 -16.55
CA LYS A 245 -21.78 7.68 -15.39
C LYS A 245 -21.71 8.98 -14.57
N HIS A 246 -20.55 9.64 -14.52
CA HIS A 246 -20.30 10.73 -13.57
C HIS A 246 -20.07 12.10 -14.21
N LEU A 247 -19.86 12.18 -15.52
CA LEU A 247 -19.71 13.43 -16.26
C LEU A 247 -20.99 13.74 -17.05
N SER A 248 -21.31 15.02 -17.12
CA SER A 248 -22.32 15.56 -18.05
C SER A 248 -21.77 15.60 -19.48
N SER A 249 -22.60 15.94 -20.47
CA SER A 249 -22.14 16.16 -21.85
C SER A 249 -20.97 17.15 -21.92
N ASN A 250 -21.09 18.28 -21.22
CA ASN A 250 -20.00 19.27 -21.13
C ASN A 250 -18.75 18.67 -20.48
N GLY A 251 -18.91 17.87 -19.42
CA GLY A 251 -17.77 17.18 -18.79
C GLY A 251 -17.07 16.18 -19.72
N LEU A 252 -17.82 15.53 -20.64
CA LEU A 252 -17.23 14.65 -21.65
C LEU A 252 -16.51 15.43 -22.75
N GLU A 253 -17.00 16.60 -23.13
CA GLU A 253 -16.28 17.52 -24.02
C GLU A 253 -14.98 18.02 -23.38
N GLU A 254 -15.02 18.42 -22.10
CA GLU A 254 -13.83 18.78 -21.32
C GLU A 254 -12.83 17.63 -21.24
N LEU A 255 -13.30 16.38 -21.13
CA LEU A 255 -12.45 15.19 -21.14
C LEU A 255 -11.73 15.00 -22.49
N ASP A 256 -12.44 15.22 -23.60
CA ASP A 256 -11.85 15.16 -24.94
C ASP A 256 -10.76 16.23 -25.12
N LEU A 257 -11.01 17.46 -24.64
CA LEU A 257 -10.00 18.53 -24.62
C LEU A 257 -8.75 18.13 -23.83
N PHE A 258 -8.92 17.49 -22.67
CA PHE A 258 -7.80 17.01 -21.85
C PHE A 258 -7.00 15.91 -22.56
N GLN A 259 -7.70 14.94 -23.18
CA GLN A 259 -7.09 13.81 -23.87
C GLN A 259 -6.29 14.24 -25.10
N ASN A 260 -6.83 15.17 -25.88
CA ASN A 260 -6.20 15.69 -27.09
C ASN A 260 -5.24 16.86 -26.81
N ASN A 261 -5.10 17.26 -25.54
CA ASN A 261 -4.25 18.35 -25.08
C ASN A 261 -4.55 19.69 -25.80
N PHE A 262 -5.82 20.07 -25.85
CA PHE A 262 -6.27 21.33 -26.46
C PHE A 262 -6.58 22.42 -25.42
N GLY A 263 -6.54 23.68 -25.86
CA GLY A 263 -6.96 24.84 -25.07
C GLY A 263 -6.14 25.04 -23.80
N ILE A 264 -6.81 25.20 -22.65
CA ILE A 264 -6.16 25.44 -21.36
C ILE A 264 -5.17 24.34 -20.97
N PHE A 265 -5.37 23.10 -21.43
CA PHE A 265 -4.50 21.98 -21.09
C PHE A 265 -3.13 22.08 -21.78
N GLU A 266 -3.08 22.57 -23.02
CA GLU A 266 -1.83 22.82 -23.73
C GLU A 266 -0.96 23.84 -22.96
N ILE A 267 -1.59 24.96 -22.57
CA ILE A 267 -0.95 26.04 -21.82
C ILE A 267 -0.48 25.53 -20.45
N SER A 268 -1.31 24.74 -19.77
CA SER A 268 -1.03 24.24 -18.42
C SER A 268 0.10 23.21 -18.42
N ARG A 269 0.15 22.32 -19.42
CA ARG A 269 1.26 21.37 -19.59
C ARG A 269 2.56 22.05 -19.99
N ALA A 270 2.51 23.09 -20.84
CA ALA A 270 3.69 23.87 -21.21
C ALA A 270 4.36 24.54 -19.98
N LYS A 271 3.56 24.91 -18.97
CA LYS A 271 4.04 25.45 -17.69
C LYS A 271 4.66 24.42 -16.75
N LYS A 272 4.61 23.12 -17.08
CA LYS A 272 5.18 22.00 -16.29
C LYS A 272 4.76 22.04 -14.81
N ILE A 273 3.45 22.17 -14.57
CA ILE A 273 2.90 22.21 -13.21
C ILE A 273 3.01 20.81 -12.58
N GLY A 274 4.03 20.59 -11.75
CA GLY A 274 4.29 19.28 -11.14
C GLY A 274 3.36 18.89 -9.99
N ASN A 275 2.36 19.70 -9.63
CA ASN A 275 1.35 19.35 -8.64
C ASN A 275 0.00 19.12 -9.34
N PRO A 276 -0.57 17.91 -9.31
CA PRO A 276 -1.77 17.59 -10.06
C PRO A 276 -3.01 18.33 -9.55
N ILE A 277 -3.11 18.61 -8.25
CA ILE A 277 -4.24 19.39 -7.69
C ILE A 277 -4.15 20.85 -8.17
N LEU A 278 -2.95 21.43 -8.18
CA LEU A 278 -2.74 22.78 -8.70
C LEU A 278 -3.05 22.87 -10.20
N PHE A 279 -2.63 21.87 -10.98
CA PHE A 279 -2.97 21.76 -12.39
C PHE A 279 -4.48 21.84 -12.59
N TRP A 280 -5.25 21.00 -11.89
CA TRP A 280 -6.71 20.98 -12.03
C TRP A 280 -7.40 22.24 -11.51
N ASN A 281 -6.91 22.84 -10.42
CA ASN A 281 -7.45 24.13 -9.93
C ASN A 281 -7.28 25.25 -10.96
N LEU A 282 -6.17 25.27 -11.72
CA LEU A 282 -5.92 26.29 -12.74
C LEU A 282 -6.81 26.09 -13.97
N THR A 283 -7.14 24.85 -14.30
CA THR A 283 -8.04 24.51 -15.41
C THR A 283 -9.52 24.62 -15.03
N GLU A 284 -9.87 24.70 -13.75
CA GLU A 284 -11.25 24.68 -13.24
C GLU A 284 -12.11 25.83 -13.81
N VAL A 285 -11.50 26.98 -14.12
CA VAL A 285 -12.20 28.14 -14.68
C VAL A 285 -12.81 27.81 -16.05
N GLU A 286 -12.13 27.00 -16.86
CA GLU A 286 -12.56 26.65 -18.23
C GLU A 286 -13.18 25.25 -18.31
N CYS A 287 -12.75 24.32 -17.43
CA CYS A 287 -13.21 22.93 -17.41
C CYS A 287 -13.69 22.53 -16.00
N PRO A 288 -14.76 23.16 -15.48
CA PRO A 288 -15.17 22.99 -14.09
C PRO A 288 -15.69 21.58 -13.76
N ASN A 289 -16.31 20.88 -14.72
CA ASN A 289 -16.91 19.57 -14.45
C ASN A 289 -15.82 18.50 -14.28
N LEU A 290 -14.86 18.48 -15.21
CA LEU A 290 -13.74 17.55 -15.20
C LEU A 290 -12.76 17.89 -14.08
N ALA A 291 -12.42 19.17 -13.90
CA ALA A 291 -11.53 19.60 -12.82
C ALA A 291 -12.11 19.24 -11.44
N GLY A 292 -13.40 19.51 -11.22
CA GLY A 292 -14.08 19.16 -9.98
C GLY A 292 -14.04 17.65 -9.69
N LEU A 293 -14.22 16.81 -10.72
CA LEU A 293 -14.09 15.35 -10.59
C LEU A 293 -12.64 14.93 -10.28
N ALA A 294 -11.67 15.46 -11.03
CA ALA A 294 -10.25 15.14 -10.86
C ALA A 294 -9.74 15.51 -9.47
N ILE A 295 -10.07 16.72 -9.00
CA ILE A 295 -9.69 17.21 -7.66
C ILE A 295 -10.27 16.32 -6.57
N LYS A 296 -11.55 15.91 -6.69
CA LYS A 296 -12.17 14.97 -5.73
C LYS A 296 -11.40 13.65 -5.70
N LEU A 297 -11.14 13.05 -6.86
CA LEU A 297 -10.43 11.77 -6.94
C LEU A 297 -9.00 11.87 -6.39
N LEU A 298 -8.23 12.89 -6.76
CA LEU A 298 -6.85 13.08 -6.30
C LEU A 298 -6.73 13.34 -4.79
N LYS A 299 -7.80 13.89 -4.17
CA LYS A 299 -7.89 14.10 -2.72
C LYS A 299 -8.34 12.86 -1.95
N ILE A 300 -8.74 11.77 -2.61
CA ILE A 300 -8.99 10.49 -1.94
C ILE A 300 -7.68 10.02 -1.30
N GLN A 301 -7.74 9.77 0.00
CA GLN A 301 -6.59 9.24 0.73
C GLN A 301 -6.29 7.82 0.25
N ARG A 302 -5.01 7.49 0.04
CA ARG A 302 -4.58 6.15 -0.37
C ARG A 302 -4.27 5.20 0.78
N LYS A 303 -4.20 5.75 1.99
CA LYS A 303 -4.00 5.02 3.25
C LYS A 303 -5.20 5.22 4.16
N LEU A 304 -5.45 4.22 5.01
CA LEU A 304 -6.22 4.41 6.23
C LEU A 304 -5.53 5.47 7.08
N VAL A 305 -6.17 6.62 7.24
CA VAL A 305 -5.80 7.59 8.28
C VAL A 305 -6.63 7.25 9.51
N ILE A 306 -6.27 6.17 10.21
CA ILE A 306 -6.47 6.16 11.67
C ILE A 306 -5.19 6.74 12.24
N GLN A 307 -5.03 8.06 12.08
CA GLN A 307 -4.05 8.75 12.89
C GLN A 307 -4.70 8.83 14.27
N TYR A 308 -4.28 7.94 15.18
CA TYR A 308 -4.40 8.21 16.60
C TYR A 308 -3.68 9.55 16.85
N CYS A 309 -4.40 10.65 16.70
CA CYS A 309 -4.05 11.93 17.28
C CYS A 309 -4.35 11.84 18.78
N PHE A 310 -3.64 10.94 19.46
CA PHE A 310 -3.36 11.04 20.89
C PHE A 310 -1.85 10.97 21.00
N GLY A 311 -1.23 12.13 20.78
CA GLY A 311 0.16 12.41 21.08
C GLY A 311 0.17 13.69 21.90
N ILE A 312 -0.06 13.51 23.21
CA ILE A 312 0.12 14.42 24.36
C ILE A 312 -0.37 15.86 24.16
#